data_AF-Q4L0U8-F1
#
_entry.id   AF-Q4L0U8-F1
#
_cell.length_a   1.000
_cell.length_b   1.000
_cell.length_c   1.000
_cell.angle_alpha   90.00
_cell.angle_beta   90.00
_cell.angle_gamma   90.00
#
_symmetry.space_group_name_H-M   'P 1'
#
loop_
_entity.id
_entity.type
_entity.pdbx_description
1 polymer ?
#
loop_
_entity_poly.entity_id
_entity_poly.type
_entity_poly.pdbx_seq_one_letter_code
_entity_poly.pdbx_strand_id
1 'polypeptide(L)'
;MSRELLTISIAMLKPRNDIEHSLSYGSEPVIYAMPTIWAAMTLEVYETQYRQSDVGLTSYEWRLIEVEKTPTGTAKKVVKFDSYEGYYSKAASALRDALLFCSINNF
;
A
#
# COMPACT_ATOMS: atom_id res chain seq x y z
N MET A 1 -39.16 -14.44 0.37
CA MET A 1 -37.77 -14.94 0.40
C MET A 1 -36.84 -13.75 0.59
N SER A 2 -36.26 -13.57 1.78
CA SER A 2 -35.16 -12.62 1.96
C SER A 2 -33.89 -13.28 1.44
N ARG A 3 -33.15 -12.59 0.57
CA ARG A 3 -31.76 -12.95 0.26
C ARG A 3 -30.90 -12.14 1.22
N GLU A 4 -30.29 -12.79 2.20
CA GLU A 4 -29.20 -12.15 2.92
C GLU A 4 -28.01 -12.03 1.96
N LEU A 5 -27.57 -10.80 1.73
CA LEU A 5 -26.29 -10.53 1.12
C LEU A 5 -25.21 -10.91 2.14
N LEU A 6 -24.19 -11.64 1.69
CA LEU A 6 -23.08 -12.06 2.53
C LEU A 6 -22.45 -10.82 3.19
N THR A 7 -22.54 -10.72 4.51
CA THR A 7 -21.91 -9.64 5.26
C THR A 7 -20.45 -10.01 5.49
N ILE A 8 -19.53 -9.35 4.79
CA ILE A 8 -18.09 -9.54 4.96
C ILE A 8 -17.58 -8.39 5.84
N SER A 9 -17.08 -8.71 7.03
CA SER A 9 -16.34 -7.76 7.86
C SER A 9 -14.86 -7.85 7.52
N ILE A 10 -14.30 -6.77 6.96
CA ILE A 10 -12.87 -6.65 6.66
C ILE A 10 -12.26 -5.71 7.69
N ALA A 11 -11.38 -6.25 8.54
CA ALA A 11 -10.55 -5.41 9.41
C ALA A 11 -9.39 -4.87 8.58
N MET A 12 -9.39 -3.57 8.30
CA MET A 12 -8.25 -2.90 7.67
C MET A 12 -7.26 -2.47 8.75
N LEU A 13 -5.97 -2.74 8.52
CA LEU A 13 -4.91 -2.10 9.30
C LEU A 13 -4.94 -0.60 9.01
N LYS A 14 -4.80 0.23 10.05
CA LYS A 14 -4.71 1.67 9.88
C LYS A 14 -3.43 1.99 9.11
N PRO A 15 -3.50 2.56 7.89
CA PRO A 15 -2.30 2.92 7.13
C PRO A 15 -1.51 4.00 7.85
N ARG A 16 -0.19 4.01 7.67
CA ARG A 16 0.65 5.13 8.10
C ARG A 16 0.65 6.19 7.03
N ASN A 17 0.79 7.45 7.46
CA ASN A 17 0.98 8.59 6.57
C ASN A 17 2.36 9.21 6.75
N ASP A 18 2.85 9.89 5.72
CA ASP A 18 4.15 10.54 5.67
C ASP A 18 4.32 11.69 6.67
N ILE A 19 3.25 12.44 6.93
CA ILE A 19 3.21 13.55 7.88
C ILE A 19 3.58 13.08 9.30
N GLU A 20 3.02 11.95 9.73
CA GLU A 20 3.17 11.44 11.09
C GLU A 20 4.35 10.47 11.24
N HIS A 21 4.72 9.73 10.19
CA HIS A 21 5.63 8.58 10.31
C HIS A 21 6.94 8.71 9.53
N SER A 22 7.20 9.83 8.84
CA SER A 22 8.44 10.04 8.07
C SER A 22 8.76 8.86 7.15
N LEU A 23 7.81 8.51 6.28
CA LEU A 23 7.89 7.32 5.44
C LEU A 23 9.01 7.42 4.40
N SER A 24 9.82 6.36 4.29
CA SER A 24 10.90 6.26 3.31
C SER A 24 10.53 5.29 2.19
N TYR A 25 10.88 5.66 0.97
CA TYR A 25 10.77 4.75 -0.17
C TYR A 25 11.93 3.74 -0.11
N GLY A 26 11.60 2.46 0.08
CA GLY A 26 12.57 1.37 0.05
C GLY A 26 12.83 0.85 -1.37
N SER A 27 13.80 -0.05 -1.51
CA SER A 27 14.23 -0.64 -2.78
C SER A 27 13.59 -2.01 -3.05
N GLU A 28 12.48 -2.31 -2.39
CA GLU A 28 11.80 -3.59 -2.51
C GLU A 28 11.23 -3.79 -3.93
N PRO A 29 11.18 -5.04 -4.44
CA PRO A 29 10.60 -5.31 -5.75
C PRO A 29 9.09 -5.04 -5.76
N VAL A 30 8.64 -4.25 -6.74
CA VAL A 30 7.22 -3.95 -6.97
C VAL A 30 6.59 -5.08 -7.78
N ILE A 31 5.52 -5.69 -7.26
CA ILE A 31 4.76 -6.75 -7.94
C ILE A 31 3.54 -6.19 -8.66
N TYR A 32 2.88 -5.19 -8.07
CA TYR A 32 1.77 -4.48 -8.69
C TYR A 32 2.02 -2.98 -8.65
N ALA A 33 1.74 -2.29 -9.75
CA ALA A 33 1.73 -0.84 -9.84
C ALA A 33 0.48 -0.40 -10.60
N MET A 34 -0.32 0.48 -10.00
CA MET A 34 -1.55 0.98 -10.61
C MET A 34 -1.71 2.47 -10.32
N PRO A 35 -1.94 3.32 -11.34
CA PRO A 35 -2.29 4.72 -11.10
C PRO A 35 -3.63 4.78 -10.35
N THR A 36 -3.78 5.71 -9.42
CA THR A 36 -5.08 5.97 -8.81
C THR A 36 -5.93 6.87 -9.71
N ILE A 37 -7.25 6.84 -9.52
CA ILE A 37 -8.18 7.44 -10.50
C ILE A 37 -8.33 8.93 -10.24
N TRP A 38 -8.19 9.39 -8.99
CA TRP A 38 -8.58 10.73 -8.57
C TRP A 38 -7.45 11.58 -7.98
N ALA A 39 -6.27 11.01 -7.75
CA ALA A 39 -5.07 11.68 -7.29
C ALA A 39 -3.90 11.45 -8.25
N ALA A 40 -2.89 12.33 -8.19
CA ALA A 40 -1.62 12.16 -8.91
C ALA A 40 -0.71 11.12 -8.23
N MET A 41 -1.32 10.02 -7.76
CA MET A 41 -0.65 8.99 -6.99
C MET A 41 -0.66 7.66 -7.73
N THR A 42 0.33 6.84 -7.43
CA THR A 42 0.43 5.46 -7.90
C THR A 42 0.38 4.55 -6.68
N LEU A 43 -0.50 3.57 -6.72
CA LEU A 43 -0.50 2.47 -5.78
C LEU A 43 0.58 1.46 -6.20
N GLU A 44 1.48 1.11 -5.29
CA GLU A 44 2.47 0.07 -5.49
C GLU A 44 2.32 -1.02 -4.41
N VAL A 45 2.46 -2.29 -4.79
CA VAL A 45 2.52 -3.44 -3.88
C VAL A 45 3.90 -4.07 -4.00
N TYR A 46 4.57 -4.25 -2.87
CA TYR A 46 5.94 -4.73 -2.78
C TYR A 46 5.99 -6.13 -2.18
N GLU A 47 6.97 -6.92 -2.62
CA GLU A 47 7.38 -8.11 -1.88
C GLU A 47 8.43 -7.71 -0.84
N THR A 48 8.21 -8.08 0.42
CA THR A 48 9.17 -7.88 1.51
C THR A 48 9.52 -9.22 2.16
N GLN A 49 10.72 -9.29 2.72
CA GLN A 49 11.18 -10.46 3.48
C GLN A 49 11.38 -10.02 4.92
N TYR A 50 10.39 -10.28 5.77
CA TYR A 50 10.50 -9.93 7.17
C TYR A 50 11.27 -11.02 7.92
N ARG A 51 12.52 -10.73 8.32
CA ARG A 51 13.34 -11.60 9.18
C ARG A 51 12.88 -11.48 10.64
N GLN A 52 11.66 -11.88 10.96
CA GLN A 52 11.22 -11.97 12.37
C GLN A 52 11.45 -13.36 12.99
N SER A 53 11.92 -14.35 12.23
CA SER A 53 12.40 -15.65 12.74
C SER A 53 13.25 -16.36 11.67
N ASP A 54 13.95 -17.44 12.04
CA ASP A 54 14.79 -18.28 11.15
C ASP A 54 14.06 -18.90 9.94
N VAL A 55 12.78 -18.58 9.74
CA VAL A 55 12.00 -18.92 8.55
C VAL A 55 11.75 -17.63 7.78
N GLY A 56 12.45 -17.44 6.66
CA GLY A 56 12.19 -16.34 5.75
C GLY A 56 10.78 -16.44 5.18
N LEU A 57 9.83 -15.73 5.78
CA LEU A 57 8.46 -15.64 5.29
C LEU A 57 8.37 -14.47 4.31
N THR A 58 8.01 -14.77 3.07
CA THR A 58 7.62 -13.76 2.10
C THR A 58 6.36 -13.07 2.62
N SER A 59 6.41 -11.75 2.68
CA SER A 59 5.26 -10.92 2.97
C SER A 59 5.11 -9.82 1.94
N TYR A 60 3.97 -9.14 2.00
CA TYR A 60 3.60 -8.10 1.07
C TYR A 60 3.16 -6.87 1.83
N GLU A 61 3.43 -5.72 1.24
CA GLU A 61 3.01 -4.41 1.71
C GLU A 61 2.58 -3.56 0.54
N TRP A 62 1.72 -2.58 0.79
CA TRP A 62 1.33 -1.62 -0.22
C TRP A 62 1.73 -0.21 0.20
N ARG A 63 2.07 0.63 -0.77
CA ARG A 63 2.36 2.05 -0.58
C ARG A 63 1.62 2.87 -1.63
N LEU A 64 1.07 3.99 -1.21
CA LEU A 64 0.57 5.01 -2.11
C LEU A 64 1.67 6.05 -2.28
N ILE A 65 2.15 6.21 -3.51
CA ILE A 65 3.28 7.08 -3.83
C ILE A 65 2.84 8.26 -4.69
N GLU A 66 3.43 9.41 -4.48
CA GLU A 66 3.29 10.58 -5.33
C GLU A 66 4.65 10.86 -6.01
N VAL A 67 4.61 11.25 -7.29
CA VAL A 67 5.81 11.68 -8.01
C VAL A 67 5.90 13.19 -7.94
N GLU A 68 6.69 13.69 -6.99
CA GLU A 68 6.90 15.12 -6.80
C GLU A 68 8.09 15.60 -7.64
N LYS A 69 7.99 16.84 -8.16
CA LYS A 69 9.13 17.51 -8.78
C LYS A 69 9.93 18.24 -7.70
N THR A 70 11.21 17.94 -7.58
CA THR A 70 12.10 18.70 -6.71
C THR A 70 12.36 20.09 -7.30
N PRO A 71 12.83 21.06 -6.49
CA PRO A 71 13.26 22.38 -6.99
C PRO A 71 14.35 22.31 -8.06
N THR A 72 15.11 21.23 -8.12
CA THR A 72 16.14 20.95 -9.15
C THR A 72 15.55 20.37 -10.44
N GLY A 73 14.23 20.20 -10.52
CA GLY A 73 13.52 19.62 -11.67
C GLY A 73 13.56 18.08 -11.72
N THR A 74 14.16 17.42 -10.73
CA THR A 74 14.25 15.96 -10.68
C THR A 74 12.96 15.36 -10.12
N ALA A 75 12.44 14.32 -10.75
CA ALA A 75 11.30 13.59 -10.21
C ALA A 75 11.73 12.74 -9.00
N LYS A 76 11.00 12.82 -7.90
CA LYS A 76 11.22 12.02 -6.69
C LYS A 76 9.91 11.33 -6.31
N LYS A 77 9.98 10.02 -6.08
CA LYS A 77 8.87 9.29 -5.47
C LYS A 77 8.82 9.61 -3.98
N VAL A 78 7.65 10.00 -3.50
CA VAL A 78 7.35 10.26 -2.09
C VAL A 78 6.25 9.29 -1.68
N VAL A 79 6.52 8.48 -0.65
CA VAL A 79 5.49 7.62 -0.06
C VAL A 79 4.56 8.51 0.75
N LYS A 80 3.28 8.55 0.41
CA LYS A 80 2.25 9.29 1.15
C LYS A 80 1.57 8.41 2.19
N PHE A 81 1.30 7.16 1.81
CA PHE A 81 0.73 6.16 2.71
C PHE A 81 1.45 4.82 2.56
N ASP A 82 1.54 4.06 3.64
CA ASP A 82 1.91 2.65 3.59
C ASP A 82 1.01 1.79 4.46
N SER A 83 1.01 0.50 4.18
CA SER A 83 0.22 -0.49 4.91
C SER A 83 0.78 -0.90 6.25
N TYR A 84 1.93 -0.33 6.64
CA TYR A 84 2.77 -0.71 7.77
C TYR A 84 3.28 -2.17 7.75
N GLU A 85 4.59 -2.36 7.97
CA GLU A 85 5.30 -3.63 8.27
C GLU A 85 4.68 -4.93 7.70
N GLY A 86 4.58 -5.05 6.36
CA GLY A 86 4.53 -6.35 5.69
C GLY A 86 3.58 -7.40 6.28
N TYR A 87 2.35 -7.03 6.68
CA TYR A 87 1.43 -7.97 7.34
C TYR A 87 0.69 -8.90 6.38
N TYR A 88 0.80 -8.69 5.06
CA TYR A 88 0.07 -9.51 4.11
C TYR A 88 0.87 -10.74 3.73
N SER A 89 0.28 -11.92 3.92
CA SER A 89 0.85 -13.19 3.43
C SER A 89 0.59 -13.44 1.94
N LYS A 90 -0.23 -12.59 1.30
CA LYS A 90 -0.57 -12.68 -0.14
C LYS A 90 -0.62 -11.29 -0.78
N ALA A 91 0.04 -11.14 -1.93
CA ALA A 91 0.06 -9.89 -2.71
C ALA A 91 -1.36 -9.42 -3.08
N ALA A 92 -2.26 -10.35 -3.42
CA ALA A 92 -3.65 -10.03 -3.75
C ALA A 92 -4.44 -9.45 -2.56
N SER A 93 -4.09 -9.83 -1.33
CA SER A 93 -4.72 -9.26 -0.12
C SER A 93 -4.23 -7.83 0.13
N ALA A 94 -2.94 -7.58 -0.05
CA ALA A 94 -2.37 -6.24 0.00
C ALA A 94 -3.01 -5.32 -1.06
N LEU A 95 -3.11 -5.80 -2.30
CA LEU A 95 -3.74 -5.04 -3.39
C LEU A 95 -5.21 -4.73 -3.12
N ARG A 96 -6.00 -5.72 -2.66
CA ARG A 96 -7.43 -5.52 -2.35
C ARG A 96 -7.61 -4.43 -1.31
N ASP A 97 -6.88 -4.50 -0.20
CA ASP A 97 -7.03 -3.55 0.90
C ASP A 97 -6.58 -2.14 0.48
N ALA A 98 -5.52 -2.05 -0.33
CA ALA A 98 -5.08 -0.79 -0.90
C ALA A 98 -6.13 -0.16 -1.82
N LEU A 99 -6.73 -0.94 -2.72
CA LEU A 99 -7.79 -0.46 -3.60
C LEU A 99 -9.01 0.01 -2.81
N LEU A 100 -9.37 -0.73 -1.75
CA LEU A 100 -10.46 -0.33 -0.85
C LEU A 100 -10.13 0.97 -0.13
N PHE A 101 -8.90 1.13 0.36
CA PHE A 101 -8.42 2.36 0.98
C PHE A 101 -8.51 3.55 0.02
N CYS A 102 -8.00 3.41 -1.21
CA CYS A 102 -8.09 4.47 -2.22
C CYS A 102 -9.55 4.81 -2.55
N SER A 103 -10.41 3.81 -2.71
CA SER A 103 -11.82 4.01 -3.03
C SER A 103 -12.59 4.73 -1.92
N ILE A 104 -12.30 4.45 -0.65
CA ILE A 104 -12.98 5.10 0.48
C ILE A 104 -12.51 6.54 0.66
N ASN A 105 -11.23 6.80 0.41
CA ASN A 105 -10.61 8.12 0.63
C ASN A 105 -10.55 8.98 -0.63
N ASN A 106 -11.13 8.50 -1.72
CA ASN A 106 -11.20 9.18 -3.01
C ASN A 106 -9.82 9.52 -3.62
N PHE A 107 -8.87 8.57 -3.59
CA PHE A 107 -7.56 8.68 -4.24
C PHE A 107 -7.55 8.09 -5.66
#